data_AF-A0A7C6RL88-F1
#
_entry.id   AF-A0A7C6RL88-F1
#
_cell.length_a   1.000
_cell.length_b   1.000
_cell.length_c   1.000
_cell.angle_alpha   90.00
_cell.angle_beta   90.00
_cell.angle_gamma   90.00
#
_symmetry.space_group_name_H-M   'P 1'
#
loop_
_entity.id
_entity.type
_entity.pdbx_description
1 polymer ?
#
loop_
_entity_poly.entity_id
_entity_poly.type
_entity_poly.pdbx_seq_one_letter_code
_entity_poly.pdbx_strand_id
1 'polypeptide(L)'
;MIVGLLSLLAVLVLAFLRVPLAFALLSVSLGGIGVVMGWDVARSLVPLTISEAVFSYELAVVPMFILMGNILARTGISDDLFRAANAFLGPVRGGLALSTMVTCAGFSAVCGSSLATAATMS
;
A
#
# COMPACT_ATOMS: atom_id res chain seq x y z
N MET A 1 4.93 -22.37 -16.89
CA MET A 1 4.06 -22.64 -15.72
C MET A 1 4.86 -22.91 -14.45
N ILE A 2 5.76 -23.91 -14.44
CA ILE A 2 6.52 -24.32 -13.24
C ILE A 2 7.40 -23.18 -12.69
N VAL A 3 8.12 -22.46 -13.55
CA VAL A 3 8.96 -21.32 -13.12
C VAL A 3 8.11 -20.23 -12.46
N GLY A 4 6.95 -19.89 -13.03
CA GLY A 4 6.04 -18.90 -12.43
C GLY A 4 5.51 -19.32 -11.06
N LEU A 5 5.22 -20.61 -10.87
CA LEU A 5 4.78 -21.14 -9.58
C LEU A 5 5.92 -21.10 -8.54
N LEU A 6 7.14 -21.44 -8.94
CA LEU A 6 8.34 -21.33 -8.11
C LEU A 6 8.63 -19.86 -7.72
N SER A 7 8.50 -18.93 -8.66
CA SER A 7 8.65 -17.49 -8.40
C SER A 7 7.62 -16.99 -7.38
N LEU A 8 6.35 -17.38 -7.53
CA LEU A 8 5.29 -17.00 -6.59
C LEU A 8 5.58 -17.52 -5.18
N LEU A 9 6.00 -18.79 -5.09
CA LEU A 9 6.31 -19.44 -3.82
C LEU A 9 7.54 -18.79 -3.16
N ALA A 10 8.56 -18.44 -3.95
CA ALA A 10 9.75 -17.72 -3.46
C ALA A 10 9.41 -16.33 -2.90
N VAL A 11 8.57 -15.54 -3.58
CA VAL A 11 8.11 -14.23 -3.08
C VAL A 11 7.34 -14.40 -1.78
N LEU A 12 6.46 -15.40 -1.69
CA LEU A 12 5.67 -15.66 -0.48
C LEU A 12 6.57 -15.99 0.71
N VAL A 13 7.57 -16.86 0.51
CA VAL A 13 8.55 -17.21 1.56
C VAL A 13 9.35 -15.99 2.01
N LEU A 14 9.83 -15.16 1.08
CA LEU A 14 10.56 -13.94 1.40
C LEU A 14 9.71 -12.91 2.16
N ALA A 15 8.41 -12.82 1.83
CA ALA A 15 7.47 -11.99 2.56
C ALA A 15 7.28 -12.47 4.00
N PHE A 16 7.20 -13.79 4.23
CA PHE A 16 7.15 -14.37 5.58
C PHE A 16 8.45 -14.13 6.38
N LEU A 17 9.60 -14.05 5.69
CA LEU A 17 10.89 -13.69 6.29
C LEU A 17 11.04 -12.20 6.63
N ARG A 18 9.98 -11.38 6.49
CA ARG A 18 9.99 -9.91 6.69
C ARG A 18 10.99 -9.18 5.79
N VAL A 19 11.38 -9.76 4.66
CA VAL A 19 12.17 -9.05 3.66
C VAL A 19 11.28 -7.95 3.05
N PRO A 20 11.79 -6.72 2.85
CA PRO A 20 11.00 -5.69 2.19
C PRO A 20 10.55 -6.17 0.81
N LEU A 21 9.24 -6.09 0.55
CA LEU A 21 8.61 -6.63 -0.67
C LEU A 21 9.27 -6.15 -1.95
N ALA A 22 9.77 -4.92 -1.97
CA ALA A 22 10.53 -4.38 -3.10
C ALA A 22 11.73 -5.27 -3.47
N PHE A 23 12.56 -5.67 -2.49
CA PHE A 23 13.72 -6.53 -2.76
C PHE A 23 13.30 -7.97 -3.10
N ALA A 24 12.23 -8.47 -2.47
CA ALA A 24 11.71 -9.81 -2.76
C ALA A 24 11.22 -9.93 -4.20
N LEU A 25 10.42 -8.95 -4.66
CA LEU A 25 9.91 -8.92 -6.03
C LEU A 25 11.05 -8.71 -7.03
N LEU A 26 11.97 -7.78 -6.75
CA LEU A 26 13.06 -7.45 -7.66
C LEU A 26 14.00 -8.64 -7.86
N SER A 27 14.43 -9.30 -6.77
CA SER A 27 15.33 -10.47 -6.84
C SER A 27 14.68 -11.70 -7.48
N VAL A 28 13.43 -12.01 -7.14
CA VAL A 28 12.72 -13.16 -7.71
C VAL A 28 12.36 -12.93 -9.17
N SER A 29 11.98 -11.70 -9.54
CA SER A 29 11.66 -11.36 -10.94
C SER A 29 12.92 -11.45 -11.82
N LEU A 30 14.06 -10.93 -11.34
CA LEU A 30 15.36 -11.08 -12.00
C LEU A 30 15.77 -12.55 -12.17
N GLY A 31 15.64 -13.35 -11.12
CA GLY A 31 15.95 -14.78 -11.17
C GLY A 31 15.02 -15.54 -12.12
N GLY A 32 13.72 -15.24 -12.08
CA GLY A 32 12.71 -15.87 -12.94
C GLY A 32 12.88 -15.53 -14.42
N ILE A 33 13.12 -14.25 -14.74
CA ILE A 33 13.37 -13.80 -16.11
C ILE A 33 14.69 -14.35 -16.62
N GLY A 34 15.73 -14.38 -15.77
CA GLY A 34 17.03 -14.93 -16.15
C GLY A 34 16.98 -16.42 -16.51
N VAL A 35 16.15 -17.21 -15.82
CA VAL A 35 15.96 -18.64 -16.10
C VAL A 35 15.13 -18.88 -17.38
N VAL A 36 14.20 -17.99 -17.73
CA VAL A 36 13.29 -18.16 -18.88
C VAL A 36 13.82 -17.52 -20.16
N MET A 37 14.37 -16.31 -20.07
CA MET A 37 14.79 -15.50 -21.22
C MET A 37 16.31 -15.29 -21.33
N GLY A 38 17.09 -15.74 -20.35
CA GLY A 38 18.55 -15.60 -20.34
C GLY A 38 19.04 -14.34 -19.60
N TRP A 39 20.29 -14.40 -19.12
CA TRP A 39 20.86 -13.38 -18.23
C TRP A 39 21.11 -12.02 -18.90
N ASP A 40 21.31 -11.98 -20.21
CA ASP A 40 21.49 -10.74 -20.98
C ASP A 40 20.19 -9.91 -21.06
N VAL A 41 19.05 -10.58 -21.21
CA VAL A 41 17.72 -9.95 -21.20
C VAL A 41 17.38 -9.47 -19.79
N ALA A 42 17.65 -10.29 -18.77
CA ALA A 42 17.42 -9.93 -17.38
C ALA A 42 18.17 -8.64 -16.97
N ARG A 43 19.46 -8.52 -17.32
CA ARG A 43 20.28 -7.33 -17.02
C ARG A 43 19.81 -6.07 -17.73
N SER A 44 19.30 -6.19 -18.96
CA SER A 44 18.80 -5.07 -19.75
C SER A 44 17.45 -4.55 -19.22
N LEU A 45 16.65 -5.42 -18.60
CA LEU A 45 15.36 -5.08 -18.01
C LEU A 45 15.50 -4.40 -16.64
N VAL A 46 16.53 -4.71 -15.85
CA VAL A 46 16.76 -4.08 -14.53
C VAL A 46 16.69 -2.56 -14.57
N PRO A 47 17.48 -1.84 -15.40
CA PRO A 47 17.44 -0.38 -15.41
C PRO A 47 16.09 0.15 -15.87
N LEU A 48 15.41 -0.52 -16.80
CA LEU A 48 14.06 -0.13 -17.24
C LEU A 48 13.05 -0.23 -16.09
N THR A 49 12.98 -1.37 -15.41
CA THR A 49 12.04 -1.60 -14.31
C THR A 49 12.29 -0.66 -13.12
N ILE A 50 13.57 -0.39 -12.78
CA ILE A 50 13.90 0.55 -11.70
C ILE A 50 13.50 1.98 -12.09
N SER A 51 13.78 2.39 -13.32
CA SER A 51 13.40 3.73 -13.80
C SER A 51 11.89 3.91 -13.77
N GLU A 52 11.15 2.92 -14.25
CA GLU A 52 9.68 2.93 -14.26
C GLU A 52 9.09 2.90 -12.85
N ALA A 53 9.72 2.21 -11.90
CA ALA A 53 9.34 2.20 -10.49
C ALA A 53 9.58 3.55 -9.79
N VAL A 54 10.68 4.24 -10.11
CA VAL A 54 11.03 5.56 -9.52
C VAL A 54 10.18 6.68 -10.12
N PHE A 55 9.84 6.59 -11.40
CA PHE A 55 8.88 7.50 -12.04
C PHE A 55 7.43 7.02 -11.90
N SER A 56 7.17 6.02 -11.04
CA SER A 56 5.85 5.44 -10.95
C SER A 56 4.86 6.45 -10.37
N TYR A 57 3.63 6.36 -10.89
CA TYR A 57 2.50 7.14 -10.41
C TYR A 57 2.27 6.95 -8.90
N GLU A 58 2.64 5.80 -8.32
CA GLU A 58 2.48 5.52 -6.89
C GLU A 58 3.29 6.48 -6.01
N LEU A 59 4.51 6.87 -6.43
CA LEU A 59 5.32 7.83 -5.69
C LEU A 59 4.76 9.25 -5.74
N ALA A 60 4.10 9.64 -6.85
CA ALA A 60 3.42 10.92 -6.97
C ALA A 60 2.11 10.98 -6.17
N VAL A 61 1.48 9.82 -5.97
CA VAL A 61 0.23 9.67 -5.22
C VAL A 61 0.46 9.83 -3.70
N VAL A 62 1.64 9.47 -3.17
CA VAL A 62 1.96 9.62 -1.74
C VAL A 62 1.87 11.09 -1.26
N PRO A 63 2.54 12.09 -1.87
CA PRO A 63 2.39 13.50 -1.52
C PRO A 63 0.96 14.01 -1.64
N MET A 64 0.21 13.54 -2.65
CA MET A 64 -1.19 13.94 -2.84
C MET A 64 -2.09 13.45 -1.70
N PHE A 65 -1.85 12.23 -1.18
CA PHE A 65 -2.55 11.76 0.02
C PHE A 65 -2.15 12.51 1.28
N ILE A 66 -0.87 12.86 1.44
CA ILE A 66 -0.43 13.69 2.57
C ILE A 66 -1.09 15.08 2.51
N LEU A 67 -1.15 15.67 1.32
CA LEU A 67 -1.83 16.95 1.10
C LEU A 67 -3.33 16.85 1.42
N MET A 68 -3.99 15.80 0.93
CA MET A 68 -5.41 15.54 1.24
C MET A 68 -5.64 15.36 2.74
N GLY A 69 -4.81 14.57 3.43
CA GLY A 69 -4.88 14.40 4.88
C GLY A 69 -4.71 15.71 5.65
N ASN A 70 -3.76 16.56 5.24
CA ASN A 70 -3.56 17.87 5.85
C ASN A 70 -4.76 18.81 5.59
N ILE A 71 -5.35 18.76 4.39
CA ILE A 71 -6.57 19.52 4.08
C ILE A 71 -7.73 19.05 4.98
N LEU A 72 -7.99 17.75 5.07
CA LEU A 72 -9.11 17.22 5.87
C LEU A 72 -8.93 17.46 7.38
N ALA A 73 -7.68 17.50 7.87
CA ALA A 73 -7.37 17.87 9.24
C ALA A 73 -7.59 19.37 9.50
N ARG A 74 -7.24 20.23 8.53
CA ARG A 74 -7.37 21.70 8.67
C ARG A 74 -8.79 22.22 8.45
N THR A 75 -9.60 21.53 7.64
CA THR A 75 -10.99 21.95 7.34
C THR A 75 -12.01 21.51 8.39
N GLY A 76 -11.63 20.65 9.35
CA GLY A 76 -12.54 20.16 10.39
C GLY A 76 -13.51 19.06 9.92
N ILE A 77 -13.47 18.68 8.63
CA ILE A 77 -14.31 17.61 8.06
C ILE A 77 -14.11 16.29 8.80
N SER A 78 -12.89 16.03 9.29
CA SER A 78 -12.58 14.86 10.10
C SER A 78 -13.37 14.79 11.40
N ASP A 79 -13.57 15.93 12.04
CA ASP A 79 -14.31 16.05 13.31
C ASP A 79 -15.82 15.93 13.08
N ASP A 80 -16.34 16.56 12.02
CA ASP A 80 -17.74 16.43 11.62
C ASP A 80 -18.10 14.99 11.24
N LEU A 81 -17.21 14.28 10.53
CA LEU A 81 -17.40 12.88 10.19
C LEU A 81 -17.40 11.98 11.44
N PHE A 82 -16.53 12.27 12.42
CA PHE A 82 -16.52 11.56 13.70
C PHE A 82 -17.80 11.82 14.50
N ARG A 83 -18.27 13.07 14.55
CA ARG A 83 -19.53 13.43 15.23
C ARG A 83 -20.74 12.78 14.57
N ALA A 84 -20.79 12.72 13.23
CA ALA A 84 -21.82 11.99 12.51
C ALA A 84 -21.78 10.48 12.81
N ALA A 85 -20.59 9.86 12.76
CA ALA A 85 -20.43 8.45 13.10
C ALA A 85 -20.81 8.15 14.56
N ASN A 86 -20.42 9.01 15.51
CA ASN A 86 -20.76 8.87 16.92
C ASN A 86 -22.25 9.15 17.20
N ALA A 87 -22.92 10.01 16.44
CA ALA A 87 -24.37 10.19 16.56
C ALA A 87 -25.14 8.93 16.14
N PHE A 88 -24.67 8.22 15.11
CA PHE A 88 -25.29 6.97 14.64
C PHE A 88 -24.91 5.74 15.49
N LEU A 89 -23.66 5.64 15.96
CA LEU A 89 -23.10 4.45 16.61
C LEU A 89 -22.89 4.60 18.13
N GLY A 90 -22.95 5.83 18.66
CA GLY A 90 -22.79 6.14 20.08
C GLY A 90 -23.81 5.49 21.03
N PRO A 91 -25.08 5.25 20.64
CA PRO A 91 -26.04 4.55 21.51
C PRO A 91 -25.70 3.08 21.79
N VAL A 92 -24.79 2.49 21.01
CA VAL A 92 -24.44 1.06 21.10
C VAL A 92 -23.34 0.86 22.15
N ARG A 93 -23.39 -0.24 22.92
CA ARG A 93 -22.29 -0.60 23.84
C ARG A 93 -20.99 -0.79 23.04
N GLY A 94 -20.00 0.06 23.29
CA GLY A 94 -18.77 0.15 22.48
C GLY A 94 -18.79 1.20 21.36
N GLY A 95 -19.80 2.08 21.34
CA GLY A 95 -20.04 3.07 20.29
C GLY A 95 -18.88 4.02 19.97
N LEU A 96 -18.04 4.35 20.96
CA LEU A 96 -16.81 5.13 20.73
C LEU A 96 -15.77 4.38 19.90
N ALA A 97 -15.59 3.07 20.14
CA ALA A 97 -14.67 2.25 19.36
C ALA A 97 -15.21 2.04 17.93
N LEU A 98 -16.50 1.75 17.80
CA LEU A 98 -17.18 1.56 16.51
C LEU A 98 -17.19 2.83 15.65
N SER A 99 -17.50 3.99 16.23
CA SER A 99 -17.45 5.26 15.51
C SER A 99 -16.03 5.56 15.01
N THR A 100 -15.01 5.35 15.85
CA THR A 100 -13.60 5.52 15.44
C THR A 100 -13.23 4.59 14.27
N MET A 101 -13.61 3.31 14.34
CA MET A 101 -13.35 2.35 13.24
C MET A 101 -14.07 2.75 11.94
N VAL A 102 -15.32 3.20 12.02
CA VAL A 102 -16.12 3.60 10.85
C VAL A 102 -15.57 4.89 10.25
N THR A 103 -15.18 5.86 11.07
CA THR A 103 -14.52 7.09 10.61
C THR A 103 -13.20 6.75 9.94
N CYS A 104 -12.34 5.91 10.55
CA CYS A 104 -11.10 5.44 9.93
C CYS A 104 -11.34 4.70 8.61
N ALA A 105 -12.32 3.80 8.56
CA ALA A 105 -12.67 3.06 7.34
C ALA A 105 -13.17 4.01 6.24
N GLY A 106 -13.96 5.03 6.59
CA GLY A 106 -14.40 6.08 5.67
C GLY A 106 -13.24 6.89 5.10
N PHE A 107 -12.30 7.29 5.96
CA PHE A 107 -11.05 7.93 5.52
C PHE A 107 -10.22 7.03 4.60
N SER A 108 -10.04 5.76 4.96
CA SER A 108 -9.32 4.78 4.12
C SER A 108 -10.00 4.54 2.78
N ALA A 109 -11.33 4.59 2.70
CA ALA A 109 -12.07 4.44 1.44
C ALA A 109 -11.80 5.60 0.46
N VAL A 110 -11.62 6.82 0.97
CA VAL A 110 -11.28 7.99 0.14
C VAL A 110 -9.79 7.99 -0.21
N CYS A 111 -8.93 7.53 0.70
CA CYS A 111 -7.47 7.48 0.49
C CYS A 111 -7.01 6.27 -0.34
N GLY A 112 -7.79 5.20 -0.50
CA GLY A 112 -7.59 4.12 -1.48
C GLY A 112 -6.24 3.38 -1.52
N SER A 113 -5.33 3.61 -0.57
CA SER A 113 -3.94 3.14 -0.64
C SER A 113 -3.48 2.55 0.69
N SER A 114 -2.96 1.31 0.64
CA SER A 114 -2.36 0.62 1.80
C SER A 114 -1.17 1.36 2.40
N LEU A 115 -0.47 2.20 1.61
CA LEU A 115 0.58 3.11 2.09
C LEU A 115 0.00 4.28 2.90
N ALA A 116 -1.19 4.79 2.52
CA ALA A 116 -1.87 5.85 3.26
C ALA A 116 -2.41 5.35 4.62
N THR A 117 -2.88 4.10 4.70
CA THR A 117 -3.30 3.46 5.96
C THR A 117 -2.13 3.23 6.92
N ALA A 118 -0.93 2.91 6.39
CA ALA A 118 0.28 2.77 7.19
C ALA A 118 0.83 4.12 7.68
N ALA A 119 0.76 5.17 6.86
CA ALA A 119 1.28 6.50 7.19
C ALA A 119 0.37 7.33 8.12
N THR A 120 -0.92 7.00 8.22
CA THR A 120 -1.85 7.65 9.17
C THR A 120 -1.90 6.96 10.53
N MET A 121 -1.32 5.76 10.67
CA MET A 121 -1.14 5.05 11.94
C MET A 121 0.31 5.17 12.48
N SER A 122 0.88 6.37 12.41
CA SER A 122 2.13 6.74 13.09
C SER A 122 2.00 8.09 13.78
#